data_AF-A0A957JYR3-F1
#
_entry.id   AF-A0A957JYR3-F1
#
_cell.length_a   1.000
_cell.length_b   1.000
_cell.length_c   1.000
_cell.angle_alpha   90.00
_cell.angle_beta   90.00
_cell.angle_gamma   90.00
#
_symmetry.space_group_name_H-M   'P 1'
#
loop_
_entity.id
_entity.type
_entity.pdbx_description
1 polymer ?
#
loop_
_entity_poly.entity_id
_entity_poly.type
_entity_poly.pdbx_seq_one_letter_code
_entity_poly.pdbx_strand_id
1 'polypeptide(L)'
;RYLLHHERDLARALLRLDAAENRLALSQPQSPLLQEGTRSLGMAIALSVAVLSPAARQLLDALAWLPPRPASLARAAALALAGAEAPLTELLDAGLAEPLGTERLTVHQTIADYCRSLPTSADVVANVVTYFASFAEDHAADDRQLALELENITAALQLAGLHNRPVDLARGAVALAPFSTRRGELVMAQQLLAAAAAQLTEQVPASLQARLFLALGDNAARRGDLPAGVAAAEQAQALDQSGDAAAEIAKLLGTLHYRLGGLALAERYLDVAVEAFAAVGDETGRNSARSLQALCQLQQGNHAAAAATFAALIEASAALGDRYLEVRAWHNLGFTHLLRQELPAAADAYNRCVALARQYGDHQAVGAALADLGALTGQQGDLLGAQAHYQQALQIAREQGDQLVMAMTLSNLGNVTLDLGLFEEADNYLEQALAISQANGILRTQGSVKIHQARLALLAGNLDQALATAQQALQIARDVADISYEVEALILLGRAALAGEMADATAHFTAARTLAQQYDLPALAAEALAGEAAADQACKHDQATHLTSQAN
;
A
#
# COMPACT_ATOMS: atom_id res chain seq x y z
N ARG A 1 28.66 -13.90 38.94
CA ARG A 1 29.84 -12.97 38.86
C ARG A 1 30.86 -13.45 37.83
N TYR A 2 31.29 -14.72 37.84
CA TYR A 2 32.22 -15.27 36.85
C TYR A 2 31.65 -15.25 35.40
N LEU A 3 30.38 -15.66 35.22
CA LEU A 3 29.68 -15.60 33.92
C LEU A 3 29.51 -14.17 33.39
N LEU A 4 29.09 -13.22 34.25
CA LEU A 4 28.94 -11.81 33.91
C LEU A 4 30.25 -11.10 33.54
N HIS A 5 31.40 -11.55 34.06
CA HIS A 5 32.71 -11.05 33.64
C HIS A 5 33.09 -11.60 32.26
N HIS A 6 32.89 -12.90 32.03
CA HIS A 6 33.13 -13.52 30.74
C HIS A 6 32.28 -12.91 29.61
N GLU A 7 31.01 -12.61 29.85
CA GLU A 7 30.14 -11.94 28.86
C GLU A 7 30.63 -10.53 28.53
N ARG A 8 31.08 -9.76 29.54
CA ARG A 8 31.60 -8.40 29.33
C ARG A 8 32.97 -8.38 28.64
N ASP A 9 33.78 -9.40 28.85
CA ASP A 9 35.08 -9.55 28.20
C ASP A 9 34.94 -10.08 26.77
N LEU A 10 33.99 -10.99 26.53
CA LEU A 10 33.60 -11.43 25.19
C LEU A 10 33.00 -10.28 24.37
N ALA A 11 32.08 -9.50 24.95
CA ALA A 11 31.50 -8.34 24.29
C ALA A 11 32.56 -7.27 23.95
N ARG A 12 33.52 -7.00 24.86
CA ARG A 12 34.65 -6.11 24.57
C ARG A 12 35.59 -6.67 23.50
N ALA A 13 35.81 -7.98 23.47
CA ALA A 13 36.60 -8.61 22.41
C ALA A 13 35.89 -8.51 21.05
N LEU A 14 34.57 -8.74 21.00
CA LEU A 14 33.77 -8.59 19.78
C LEU A 14 33.74 -7.14 19.28
N LEU A 15 33.58 -6.16 20.19
CA LEU A 15 33.66 -4.73 19.83
C LEU A 15 35.05 -4.35 19.28
N ARG A 16 36.13 -4.92 19.81
CA ARG A 16 37.48 -4.70 19.25
C ARG A 16 37.62 -5.28 17.84
N LEU A 17 36.96 -6.40 17.57
CA LEU A 17 36.93 -7.02 16.25
C LEU A 17 36.04 -6.28 15.25
N ASP A 18 35.40 -5.17 15.62
CA ASP A 18 34.62 -4.33 14.71
C ASP A 18 35.52 -3.43 13.85
N ALA A 19 36.75 -3.15 14.30
CA ALA A 19 37.74 -2.40 13.54
C ALA A 19 38.59 -3.30 12.61
N ALA A 20 38.71 -2.91 11.35
CA ALA A 20 39.49 -3.61 10.33
C ALA A 20 40.96 -3.84 10.75
N GLU A 21 41.63 -2.82 11.27
CA GLU A 21 43.03 -2.89 11.73
C GLU A 21 43.24 -3.99 12.79
N ASN A 22 42.30 -4.11 13.74
CA ASN A 22 42.35 -5.12 14.79
C ASN A 22 42.15 -6.52 14.22
N ARG A 23 41.24 -6.69 13.26
CA ARG A 23 41.04 -7.99 12.57
C ARG A 23 42.28 -8.40 11.79
N LEU A 24 42.91 -7.47 11.08
CA LEU A 24 44.13 -7.72 10.29
C LEU A 24 45.35 -8.04 11.17
N ALA A 25 45.41 -7.49 12.39
CA ALA A 25 46.50 -7.71 13.35
C ALA A 25 46.43 -9.06 14.10
N LEU A 26 45.30 -9.79 14.03
CA LEU A 26 45.15 -11.10 14.68
C LEU A 26 46.22 -12.07 14.19
N SER A 27 46.92 -12.73 15.12
CA SER A 27 47.97 -13.69 14.80
C SER A 27 47.44 -15.12 14.74
N GLN A 28 47.80 -15.86 13.68
CA GLN A 28 47.59 -17.31 13.64
C GLN A 28 48.90 -18.04 14.00
N PRO A 29 48.84 -19.03 14.92
CA PRO A 29 49.97 -19.93 15.15
C PRO A 29 50.15 -20.83 13.92
N GLN A 30 51.35 -20.83 13.34
CA GLN A 30 51.65 -21.72 12.22
C GLN A 30 51.90 -23.16 12.69
N SER A 31 51.64 -24.12 11.81
CA SER A 31 51.97 -25.52 12.05
C SER A 31 53.46 -25.65 12.43
N PRO A 32 53.82 -26.42 13.47
CA PRO A 32 55.21 -26.57 13.92
C PRO A 32 56.15 -27.14 12.85
N LEU A 33 55.63 -27.63 11.72
CA LEU A 33 56.39 -28.12 10.57
C LEU A 33 56.90 -27.02 9.62
N LEU A 34 56.43 -25.77 9.73
CA LEU A 34 56.70 -24.68 8.78
C LEU A 34 57.58 -23.52 9.33
N GLN A 35 58.38 -23.79 10.37
CA GLN A 35 59.18 -22.83 11.16
C GLN A 35 58.37 -21.97 12.15
N GLU A 36 59.00 -21.68 13.29
CA GLU A 36 58.45 -20.86 14.37
C GLU A 36 58.26 -19.40 13.94
N GLY A 37 57.01 -18.98 13.79
CA GLY A 37 56.66 -17.57 13.60
C GLY A 37 55.14 -17.38 13.64
N THR A 38 54.67 -16.41 14.42
CA THR A 38 53.29 -15.94 14.34
C THR A 38 53.15 -14.99 13.17
N ARG A 39 52.23 -15.26 12.25
CA ARG A 39 51.87 -14.31 11.19
C ARG A 39 50.52 -13.69 11.49
N SER A 40 50.41 -12.38 11.24
CA SER A 40 49.11 -11.72 11.27
C SER A 40 48.24 -12.20 10.09
N LEU A 41 46.92 -12.16 10.26
CA LEU A 41 45.97 -12.45 9.18
C LEU A 41 46.22 -11.54 7.98
N GLY A 42 46.50 -10.25 8.20
CA GLY A 42 46.85 -9.32 7.14
C GLY A 42 48.08 -9.75 6.35
N MET A 43 49.12 -10.28 7.00
CA MET A 43 50.31 -10.80 6.31
C MET A 43 50.01 -12.08 5.52
N ALA A 44 49.18 -12.98 6.05
CA ALA A 44 48.76 -14.18 5.34
C ALA A 44 47.97 -13.86 4.06
N ILE A 45 47.04 -12.89 4.15
CA ILE A 45 46.27 -12.39 3.00
C ILE A 45 47.22 -11.71 2.00
N ALA A 46 48.13 -10.85 2.46
CA ALA A 46 49.09 -10.15 1.59
C ALA A 46 49.95 -11.10 0.76
N LEU A 47 50.44 -12.20 1.35
CA LEU A 47 51.20 -13.22 0.64
C LEU A 47 50.37 -13.94 -0.43
N SER A 48 49.09 -14.19 -0.15
CA SER A 48 48.16 -14.81 -1.10
C SER A 48 47.82 -13.86 -2.25
N VAL A 49 47.67 -12.56 -1.96
CA VAL A 49 47.44 -11.53 -2.98
C VAL A 49 48.68 -11.29 -3.85
N ALA A 50 49.88 -11.46 -3.31
CA ALA A 50 51.14 -11.22 -4.03
C ALA A 50 51.37 -12.17 -5.22
N VAL A 51 50.78 -13.37 -5.20
CA VAL A 51 50.92 -14.37 -6.28
C VAL A 51 49.88 -14.23 -7.39
N LEU A 52 48.87 -13.37 -7.21
CA LEU A 52 47.80 -13.16 -8.18
C LEU A 52 48.24 -12.36 -9.41
N SER A 53 47.64 -12.66 -10.56
CA SER A 53 47.77 -11.84 -11.76
C SER A 53 47.20 -10.42 -11.53
N PRO A 54 47.59 -9.41 -12.35
CA PRO A 54 46.97 -8.09 -12.30
C PRO A 54 45.44 -8.11 -12.44
N ALA A 55 44.90 -8.97 -13.30
CA ALA A 55 43.47 -9.11 -13.51
C ALA A 55 42.76 -9.72 -12.29
N ALA A 56 43.34 -10.75 -11.66
CA ALA A 56 42.79 -11.34 -10.44
C ALA A 56 42.82 -10.35 -9.27
N ARG A 57 43.86 -9.51 -9.15
CA ARG A 57 43.92 -8.44 -8.15
C ARG A 57 42.86 -7.37 -8.37
N GLN A 58 42.60 -6.97 -9.62
CA GLN A 58 41.53 -6.03 -9.94
C GLN A 58 40.15 -6.62 -9.60
N LEU A 59 39.91 -7.89 -9.92
CA LEU A 59 38.68 -8.58 -9.53
C LEU A 59 38.52 -8.64 -8.00
N LEU A 60 39.59 -8.98 -7.28
CA LEU A 60 39.55 -9.04 -5.81
C LEU A 60 39.25 -7.67 -5.20
N ASP A 61 39.86 -6.60 -5.72
CA ASP A 61 39.57 -5.23 -5.31
C ASP A 61 38.09 -4.89 -5.58
N ALA A 62 37.56 -5.23 -6.76
CA ALA A 62 36.14 -5.05 -7.08
C ALA A 62 35.20 -5.78 -6.10
N LEU A 63 35.48 -7.06 -5.82
CA LEU A 63 34.70 -7.87 -4.89
C LEU A 63 34.81 -7.37 -3.45
N ALA A 64 35.95 -6.81 -3.06
CA ALA A 64 36.15 -6.26 -1.73
C ALA A 64 35.24 -5.07 -1.46
N TRP A 65 34.79 -4.32 -2.47
CA TRP A 65 33.86 -3.20 -2.28
C TRP A 65 32.39 -3.63 -2.13
N LEU A 66 32.08 -4.89 -2.41
CA LEU A 66 30.77 -5.47 -2.16
C LEU A 66 30.62 -5.97 -0.71
N PRO A 67 29.38 -6.17 -0.23
CA PRO A 67 29.13 -6.74 1.08
C PRO A 67 29.83 -8.12 1.23
N PRO A 68 30.64 -8.32 2.27
CA PRO A 68 31.23 -9.63 2.57
C PRO A 68 30.22 -10.57 3.23
N ARG A 69 30.62 -11.82 3.47
CA ARG A 69 29.82 -12.84 4.17
C ARG A 69 29.09 -12.27 5.39
N PRO A 70 27.78 -12.51 5.58
CA PRO A 70 26.95 -13.55 4.94
C PRO A 70 26.45 -13.23 3.53
N ALA A 71 26.67 -12.02 3.04
CA ALA A 71 26.31 -11.67 1.68
C ALA A 71 27.10 -12.51 0.67
N SER A 72 26.52 -12.66 -0.51
CA SER A 72 27.11 -13.41 -1.60
C SER A 72 26.81 -12.74 -2.93
N LEU A 73 27.58 -13.08 -3.94
CA LEU A 73 27.48 -12.56 -5.29
C LEU A 73 27.26 -13.71 -6.27
N ALA A 74 26.42 -13.52 -7.28
CA ALA A 74 26.31 -14.47 -8.38
C ALA A 74 27.66 -14.67 -9.10
N ARG A 75 28.00 -15.92 -9.41
CA ARG A 75 29.21 -16.27 -10.18
C ARG A 75 29.23 -15.56 -11.53
N ALA A 76 28.07 -15.44 -12.18
CA ALA A 76 27.91 -14.70 -13.43
C ALA A 76 28.31 -13.21 -13.28
N ALA A 77 27.97 -12.57 -12.15
CA ALA A 77 28.35 -11.19 -11.89
C ALA A 77 29.85 -11.04 -11.63
N ALA A 78 30.46 -11.96 -10.88
CA ALA A 78 31.92 -11.97 -10.71
C ALA A 78 32.65 -12.19 -12.04
N LEU A 79 32.15 -13.06 -12.91
CA LEU A 79 32.70 -13.27 -14.26
C LEU A 79 32.56 -12.01 -15.13
N ALA A 80 31.43 -11.32 -15.07
CA ALA A 80 31.23 -10.07 -15.79
C ALA A 80 32.20 -8.97 -15.33
N LEU A 81 32.42 -8.84 -14.02
CA LEU A 81 33.42 -7.91 -13.45
C LEU A 81 34.86 -8.30 -13.81
N ALA A 82 35.14 -9.60 -13.93
CA ALA A 82 36.45 -10.12 -14.27
C ALA A 82 36.80 -9.98 -15.77
N GLY A 83 35.79 -9.98 -16.64
CA GLY A 83 35.93 -10.03 -18.10
C GLY A 83 36.40 -11.39 -18.66
N ALA A 84 36.82 -12.32 -17.81
CA ALA A 84 37.25 -13.67 -18.17
C ALA A 84 37.14 -14.63 -16.97
N GLU A 85 37.19 -15.94 -17.21
CA GLU A 85 37.12 -16.94 -16.13
C GLU A 85 38.44 -17.07 -15.33
N ALA A 86 39.59 -16.91 -16.00
CA ALA A 86 40.90 -17.12 -15.38
C ALA A 86 41.13 -16.31 -14.08
N PRO A 87 40.80 -15.01 -14.00
CA PRO A 87 40.94 -14.25 -12.76
C PRO A 87 40.11 -14.79 -11.60
N LEU A 88 38.90 -15.28 -11.86
CA LEU A 88 38.03 -15.84 -10.82
C LEU A 88 38.57 -17.17 -10.31
N THR A 89 39.07 -18.03 -11.20
CA THR A 89 39.71 -19.30 -10.82
C THR A 89 40.94 -19.06 -9.94
N GLU A 90 41.79 -18.08 -10.29
CA GLU A 90 42.94 -17.71 -9.46
C GLU A 90 42.53 -17.30 -8.03
N LEU A 91 41.44 -16.55 -7.86
CA LEU A 91 40.94 -16.15 -6.54
C LEU A 91 40.41 -17.32 -5.71
N LEU A 92 39.71 -18.25 -6.35
CA LEU A 92 39.19 -19.45 -5.70
C LEU A 92 40.34 -20.38 -5.28
N ASP A 93 41.34 -20.57 -6.14
CA ASP A 93 42.52 -21.40 -5.86
C ASP A 93 43.40 -20.79 -4.75
N ALA A 94 43.50 -19.47 -4.70
CA ALA A 94 44.20 -18.74 -3.64
C ALA A 94 43.40 -18.68 -2.32
N GLY A 95 42.15 -19.15 -2.28
CA GLY A 95 41.28 -19.08 -1.11
C GLY A 95 40.87 -17.66 -0.72
N LEU A 96 40.90 -16.72 -1.67
CA LEU A 96 40.56 -15.31 -1.46
C LEU A 96 39.08 -15.00 -1.74
N ALA A 97 38.38 -15.94 -2.35
CA ALA A 97 36.92 -16.00 -2.44
C ALA A 97 36.46 -17.44 -2.17
N GLU A 98 35.28 -17.60 -1.58
CA GLU A 98 34.72 -18.90 -1.23
C GLU A 98 33.48 -19.18 -2.09
N PRO A 99 33.36 -20.34 -2.76
CA PRO A 99 32.15 -20.71 -3.47
C PRO A 99 31.05 -21.11 -2.48
N LEU A 100 29.84 -20.60 -2.70
CA LEU A 100 28.63 -20.96 -1.97
C LEU A 100 27.70 -21.75 -2.91
N GLY A 101 27.95 -23.06 -3.04
CA GLY A 101 27.35 -23.88 -4.09
C GLY A 101 28.02 -23.67 -5.45
N THR A 102 27.28 -23.89 -6.55
CA THR A 102 27.82 -23.75 -7.91
C THR A 102 27.70 -22.33 -8.47
N GLU A 103 26.68 -21.59 -8.04
CA GLU A 103 26.25 -20.34 -8.69
C GLU A 103 26.64 -19.07 -7.94
N ARG A 104 27.19 -19.17 -6.72
CA ARG A 104 27.49 -17.99 -5.89
C ARG A 104 28.86 -18.08 -5.25
N LEU A 105 29.41 -16.92 -4.91
CA LEU A 105 30.65 -16.78 -4.14
C LEU A 105 30.49 -15.73 -3.04
N THR A 106 31.39 -15.77 -2.07
CA THR A 106 31.48 -14.76 -1.01
C THR A 106 32.94 -14.43 -0.73
N VAL A 107 33.17 -13.24 -0.18
CA VAL A 107 34.48 -12.81 0.32
C VAL A 107 34.37 -12.65 1.82
N HIS A 108 35.39 -13.13 2.55
CA HIS A 108 35.42 -12.99 3.99
C HIS A 108 35.69 -11.52 4.38
N GLN A 109 35.06 -11.03 5.46
CA GLN A 109 35.20 -9.64 5.93
C GLN A 109 36.67 -9.20 6.04
N THR A 110 37.53 -10.03 6.62
CA THR A 110 38.97 -9.73 6.78
C THR A 110 39.73 -9.56 5.47
N ILE A 111 39.32 -10.27 4.41
CA ILE A 111 39.91 -10.13 3.06
C ILE A 111 39.45 -8.82 2.45
N ALA A 112 38.15 -8.51 2.55
CA ALA A 112 37.60 -7.24 2.09
C ALA A 112 38.26 -6.05 2.81
N ASP A 113 38.46 -6.14 4.14
CA ASP A 113 39.15 -5.13 4.93
C ASP A 113 40.60 -4.93 4.49
N TYR A 114 41.33 -6.03 4.22
CA TYR A 114 42.69 -5.95 3.70
C TYR A 114 42.73 -5.18 2.38
N CYS A 115 41.87 -5.54 1.43
CA CYS A 115 41.81 -4.88 0.14
C CYS A 115 41.42 -3.40 0.25
N ARG A 116 40.41 -3.07 1.06
CA ARG A 116 39.99 -1.67 1.32
C ARG A 116 41.02 -0.83 2.05
N SER A 117 42.01 -1.45 2.72
CA SER A 117 43.14 -0.73 3.33
C SER A 117 44.20 -0.29 2.31
N LEU A 118 44.15 -0.84 1.09
CA LEU A 118 45.05 -0.50 0.00
C LEU A 118 44.46 0.66 -0.84
N PRO A 119 45.29 1.40 -1.59
CA PRO A 119 44.79 2.37 -2.55
C PRO A 119 43.97 1.67 -3.65
N THR A 120 42.70 2.02 -3.75
CA THR A 120 41.79 1.53 -4.80
C THR A 120 41.86 2.41 -6.04
N SER A 121 41.81 1.80 -7.22
CA SER A 121 41.66 2.53 -8.48
C SER A 121 40.22 3.04 -8.65
N ALA A 122 40.06 4.31 -9.04
CA ALA A 122 38.74 4.87 -9.37
C ALA A 122 38.01 4.05 -10.45
N ASP A 123 38.76 3.41 -11.36
CA ASP A 123 38.21 2.56 -12.42
C ASP A 123 37.54 1.30 -11.87
N VAL A 124 38.06 0.73 -10.78
CA VAL A 124 37.49 -0.48 -10.16
C VAL A 124 36.12 -0.17 -9.57
N VAL A 125 36.02 0.91 -8.79
CA VAL A 125 34.73 1.36 -8.23
C VAL A 125 33.76 1.72 -9.35
N ALA A 126 34.21 2.43 -10.37
CA ALA A 126 33.39 2.78 -11.53
C ALA A 126 32.82 1.54 -12.23
N ASN A 127 33.63 0.48 -12.40
CA ASN A 127 33.19 -0.78 -13.01
C ASN A 127 32.12 -1.49 -12.18
N VAL A 128 32.31 -1.58 -10.86
CA VAL A 128 31.31 -2.18 -9.94
C VAL A 128 30.00 -1.41 -9.99
N VAL A 129 30.06 -0.08 -9.85
CA VAL A 129 28.90 0.81 -9.88
C VAL A 129 28.14 0.70 -11.20
N THR A 130 28.86 0.78 -12.32
CA THR A 130 28.25 0.73 -13.67
C THR A 130 27.60 -0.63 -13.94
N TYR A 131 28.25 -1.72 -13.50
CA TYR A 131 27.71 -3.07 -13.64
C TYR A 131 26.38 -3.21 -12.90
N PHE A 132 26.33 -2.85 -11.61
CA PHE A 132 25.11 -3.04 -10.83
C PHE A 132 23.99 -2.05 -11.17
N ALA A 133 24.32 -0.84 -11.60
CA ALA A 133 23.31 0.08 -12.15
C ALA A 133 22.67 -0.51 -13.43
N SER A 134 23.49 -1.07 -14.34
CA SER A 134 22.99 -1.70 -15.57
C SER A 134 22.26 -3.01 -15.26
N PHE A 135 22.74 -3.81 -14.31
CA PHE A 135 22.05 -5.02 -13.85
C PHE A 135 20.64 -4.71 -13.33
N ALA A 136 20.50 -3.63 -12.54
CA ALA A 136 19.20 -3.20 -12.03
C ALA A 136 18.23 -2.79 -13.16
N GLU A 137 18.73 -2.12 -14.20
CA GLU A 137 17.94 -1.75 -15.39
C GLU A 137 17.53 -2.99 -16.21
N ASP A 138 18.49 -3.86 -16.53
CA ASP A 138 18.28 -5.07 -17.34
C ASP A 138 17.28 -6.04 -16.68
N HIS A 139 17.20 -6.01 -15.35
CA HIS A 139 16.33 -6.88 -14.55
C HIS A 139 15.19 -6.13 -13.86
N ALA A 140 14.83 -4.92 -14.30
CA ALA A 140 13.79 -4.09 -13.66
C ALA A 140 12.41 -4.79 -13.53
N ALA A 141 12.15 -5.78 -14.38
CA ALA A 141 10.94 -6.61 -14.38
C ALA A 141 11.11 -7.99 -13.70
N ASP A 142 12.33 -8.39 -13.31
CA ASP A 142 12.62 -9.68 -12.66
C ASP A 142 12.91 -9.47 -11.16
N ASP A 143 11.84 -9.46 -10.37
CA ASP A 143 11.92 -9.28 -8.92
C ASP A 143 12.79 -10.35 -8.23
N ARG A 144 12.91 -11.55 -8.81
CA ARG A 144 13.72 -12.61 -8.22
C ARG A 144 15.20 -12.30 -8.36
N GLN A 145 15.64 -11.85 -9.53
CA GLN A 145 17.04 -11.47 -9.75
C GLN A 145 17.42 -10.24 -8.94
N LEU A 146 16.55 -9.22 -8.92
CA LEU A 146 16.77 -8.04 -8.09
C LEU A 146 16.85 -8.38 -6.59
N ALA A 147 16.00 -9.27 -6.09
CA ALA A 147 16.03 -9.69 -4.69
C ALA A 147 17.32 -10.45 -4.33
N LEU A 148 17.84 -11.29 -5.23
CA LEU A 148 19.07 -12.04 -5.00
C LEU A 148 20.31 -11.15 -4.93
N GLU A 149 20.32 -10.04 -5.66
CA GLU A 149 21.45 -9.11 -5.74
C GLU A 149 21.21 -7.79 -4.99
N LEU A 150 20.12 -7.67 -4.23
CA LEU A 150 19.69 -6.41 -3.60
C LEU A 150 20.76 -5.77 -2.72
N GLU A 151 21.45 -6.59 -1.91
CA GLU A 151 22.54 -6.11 -1.03
C GLU A 151 23.71 -5.56 -1.85
N ASN A 152 24.06 -6.24 -2.96
CA ASN A 152 25.14 -5.83 -3.84
C ASN A 152 24.79 -4.57 -4.64
N ILE A 153 23.55 -4.49 -5.16
CA ILE A 153 23.04 -3.31 -5.87
C ILE A 153 23.04 -2.11 -4.93
N THR A 154 22.48 -2.25 -3.73
CA THR A 154 22.38 -1.15 -2.77
C THR A 154 23.77 -0.65 -2.35
N ALA A 155 24.71 -1.56 -2.08
CA ALA A 155 26.09 -1.20 -1.78
C ALA A 155 26.78 -0.48 -2.96
N ALA A 156 26.57 -0.96 -4.19
CA ALA A 156 27.10 -0.31 -5.38
C ALA A 156 26.52 1.11 -5.56
N LEU A 157 25.23 1.33 -5.31
CA LEU A 157 24.63 2.68 -5.38
C LEU A 157 25.14 3.60 -4.26
N GLN A 158 25.38 3.08 -3.06
CA GLN A 158 26.04 3.86 -2.00
C GLN A 158 27.46 4.28 -2.42
N LEU A 159 28.22 3.38 -3.03
CA LEU A 159 29.53 3.70 -3.59
C LEU A 159 29.44 4.75 -4.71
N ALA A 160 28.42 4.66 -5.57
CA ALA A 160 28.17 5.67 -6.60
C ALA A 160 28.02 7.07 -5.98
N GLY A 161 27.27 7.18 -4.86
CA GLY A 161 27.12 8.43 -4.13
C GLY A 161 28.41 8.91 -3.45
N LEU A 162 29.21 8.01 -2.89
CA LEU A 162 30.48 8.36 -2.23
C LEU A 162 31.57 8.79 -3.23
N HIS A 163 31.58 8.20 -4.42
CA HIS A 163 32.56 8.46 -5.47
C HIS A 163 32.07 9.43 -6.55
N ASN A 164 31.00 10.18 -6.28
CA ASN A 164 30.45 11.23 -7.14
C ASN A 164 30.16 10.71 -8.58
N ARG A 165 29.39 9.63 -8.67
CA ARG A 165 28.90 9.00 -9.91
C ARG A 165 27.39 9.24 -10.06
N PRO A 166 26.96 10.48 -10.32
CA PRO A 166 25.54 10.85 -10.25
C PRO A 166 24.67 10.18 -11.32
N VAL A 167 25.24 9.89 -12.50
CA VAL A 167 24.52 9.22 -13.59
C VAL A 167 24.17 7.77 -13.20
N ASP A 168 25.15 6.99 -12.72
CA ASP A 168 24.91 5.60 -12.34
C ASP A 168 24.03 5.49 -11.09
N LEU A 169 24.20 6.42 -10.13
CA LEU A 169 23.34 6.50 -8.96
C LEU A 169 21.88 6.75 -9.37
N ALA A 170 21.63 7.71 -10.27
CA ALA A 170 20.28 7.99 -10.76
C ALA A 170 19.70 6.81 -11.56
N ARG A 171 20.48 6.20 -12.46
CA ARG A 171 20.09 5.01 -13.24
C ARG A 171 19.64 3.87 -12.33
N GLY A 172 20.50 3.46 -11.40
CA GLY A 172 20.19 2.34 -10.51
C GLY A 172 19.08 2.66 -9.50
N ALA A 173 19.01 3.89 -8.97
CA ALA A 173 17.94 4.28 -8.06
C ALA A 173 16.56 4.28 -8.75
N VAL A 174 16.48 4.79 -9.98
CA VAL A 174 15.25 4.76 -10.80
C VAL A 174 14.86 3.32 -11.13
N ALA A 175 15.81 2.49 -11.56
CA ALA A 175 15.55 1.09 -11.90
C ALA A 175 15.07 0.25 -10.71
N LEU A 176 15.62 0.50 -9.51
CA LEU A 176 15.28 -0.25 -8.29
C LEU A 176 13.98 0.24 -7.61
N ALA A 177 13.52 1.45 -7.92
CA ALA A 177 12.35 2.04 -7.26
C ALA A 177 11.06 1.20 -7.42
N PRO A 178 10.67 0.71 -8.63
CA PRO A 178 9.49 -0.14 -8.79
C PRO A 178 9.55 -1.42 -7.97
N PHE A 179 10.71 -2.08 -7.93
CA PHE A 179 10.95 -3.28 -7.12
C PHE A 179 10.76 -3.00 -5.62
N SER A 180 11.39 -1.94 -5.12
CA SER A 180 11.28 -1.52 -3.72
C SER A 180 9.83 -1.20 -3.34
N THR A 181 9.11 -0.54 -4.24
CA THR A 181 7.68 -0.24 -4.09
C THR A 181 6.83 -1.50 -4.01
N ARG A 182 7.05 -2.49 -4.89
CA ARG A 182 6.32 -3.78 -4.85
C ARG A 182 6.54 -4.55 -3.55
N ARG A 183 7.73 -4.44 -2.95
CA ARG A 183 8.06 -5.05 -1.65
C ARG A 183 7.66 -4.23 -0.42
N GLY A 184 7.15 -3.02 -0.61
CA GLY A 184 6.80 -2.12 0.50
C GLY A 184 8.01 -1.47 1.19
N GLU A 185 9.21 -1.56 0.61
CA GLU A 185 10.46 -1.00 1.14
C GLU A 185 10.59 0.50 0.82
N LEU A 186 9.54 1.27 1.13
CA LEU A 186 9.39 2.67 0.71
C LEU A 186 10.48 3.59 1.28
N VAL A 187 10.97 3.29 2.50
CA VAL A 187 12.02 4.09 3.17
C VAL A 187 13.37 3.93 2.47
N MET A 188 13.72 2.71 2.06
CA MET A 188 14.96 2.45 1.31
C MET A 188 14.92 3.15 -0.05
N ALA A 189 13.81 3.01 -0.77
CA ALA A 189 13.61 3.71 -2.04
C ALA A 189 13.74 5.23 -1.87
N GLN A 190 13.11 5.81 -0.84
CA GLN A 190 13.24 7.23 -0.53
C GLN A 190 14.70 7.65 -0.32
N GLN A 191 15.48 6.87 0.44
CA GLN A 191 16.88 7.18 0.73
C GLN A 191 17.73 7.19 -0.54
N LEU A 192 17.60 6.17 -1.39
CA LEU A 192 18.35 6.06 -2.64
C LEU A 192 17.96 7.16 -3.64
N LEU A 193 16.65 7.36 -3.84
CA LEU A 193 16.14 8.37 -4.75
C LEU A 193 16.51 9.80 -4.30
N ALA A 194 16.43 10.10 -3.00
CA ALA A 194 16.84 11.40 -2.48
C ALA A 194 18.36 11.61 -2.57
N ALA A 195 19.16 10.57 -2.33
CA ALA A 195 20.60 10.64 -2.53
C ALA A 195 20.96 10.93 -3.99
N ALA A 196 20.28 10.28 -4.94
CA ALA A 196 20.44 10.55 -6.37
C ALA A 196 20.04 11.99 -6.72
N ALA A 197 18.90 12.47 -6.19
CA ALA A 197 18.39 13.81 -6.48
C ALA A 197 19.31 14.92 -5.93
N ALA A 198 19.92 14.69 -4.76
CA ALA A 198 20.86 15.63 -4.15
C ALA A 198 22.18 15.78 -4.92
N GLN A 199 22.51 14.82 -5.78
CA GLN A 199 23.75 14.81 -6.58
C GLN A 199 23.49 15.10 -8.06
N LEU A 200 22.30 15.60 -8.42
CA LEU A 200 22.03 15.98 -9.80
C LEU A 200 23.00 17.07 -10.28
N THR A 201 23.60 16.83 -11.43
CA THR A 201 24.51 17.73 -12.13
C THR A 201 24.10 17.83 -13.59
N GLU A 202 24.72 18.75 -14.35
CA GLU A 202 24.52 18.87 -15.80
C GLU A 202 24.85 17.59 -16.58
N GLN A 203 25.59 16.65 -15.98
CA GLN A 203 25.91 15.36 -16.60
C GLN A 203 24.73 14.39 -16.64
N VAL A 204 23.73 14.55 -15.77
CA VAL A 204 22.57 13.66 -15.71
C VAL A 204 21.56 14.12 -16.77
N PRO A 205 21.19 13.28 -17.76
CA PRO A 205 20.24 13.67 -18.80
C PRO A 205 18.88 14.09 -18.23
N ALA A 206 18.25 15.12 -18.81
CA ALA A 206 16.95 15.63 -18.34
C ALA A 206 15.86 14.54 -18.28
N SER A 207 15.86 13.59 -19.22
CA SER A 207 14.94 12.44 -19.21
C SER A 207 15.14 11.53 -18.00
N LEU A 208 16.39 11.31 -17.58
CA LEU A 208 16.70 10.54 -16.38
C LEU A 208 16.36 11.31 -15.10
N GLN A 209 16.58 12.64 -15.10
CA GLN A 209 16.13 13.50 -14.00
C GLN A 209 14.60 13.45 -13.85
N ALA A 210 13.85 13.53 -14.96
CA ALA A 210 12.39 13.44 -14.95
C ALA A 210 11.91 12.10 -14.37
N ARG A 211 12.51 10.97 -14.80
CA ARG A 211 12.20 9.64 -14.24
C ARG A 211 12.53 9.53 -12.74
N LEU A 212 13.61 10.17 -12.30
CA LEU A 212 13.98 10.23 -10.89
C LEU A 212 12.93 10.99 -10.06
N PHE A 213 12.49 12.15 -10.52
CA PHE A 213 11.45 12.93 -9.85
C PHE A 213 10.07 12.27 -9.91
N LEU A 214 9.75 11.59 -11.01
CA LEU A 214 8.56 10.74 -11.13
C LEU A 214 8.56 9.63 -10.05
N ALA A 215 9.70 8.93 -9.90
CA ALA A 215 9.85 7.88 -8.89
C ALA A 215 9.79 8.42 -7.45
N LEU A 216 10.37 9.60 -7.19
CA LEU A 216 10.24 10.31 -5.91
C LEU A 216 8.79 10.66 -5.61
N GLY A 217 8.06 11.16 -6.62
CA GLY A 217 6.66 11.54 -6.51
C GLY A 217 5.77 10.35 -6.17
N ASP A 218 5.91 9.22 -6.89
CA ASP A 218 5.18 7.98 -6.61
C ASP A 218 5.52 7.42 -5.21
N ASN A 219 6.81 7.42 -4.83
CA ASN A 219 7.23 6.97 -3.50
C ASN A 219 6.64 7.82 -2.37
N ALA A 220 6.67 9.15 -2.50
CA ALA A 220 6.07 10.07 -1.54
C ALA A 220 4.55 9.86 -1.42
N ALA A 221 3.86 9.69 -2.56
CA ALA A 221 2.43 9.40 -2.60
C ALA A 221 2.06 8.13 -1.83
N ARG A 222 2.88 7.07 -1.95
CA ARG A 222 2.68 5.79 -1.24
C ARG A 222 2.99 5.87 0.24
N ARG A 223 3.91 6.74 0.64
CA ARG A 223 4.19 7.06 2.04
C ARG A 223 3.13 7.96 2.68
N GLY A 224 2.22 8.51 1.88
CA GLY A 224 1.12 9.38 2.33
C GLY A 224 1.44 10.87 2.27
N ASP A 225 2.64 11.26 1.83
CA ASP A 225 3.03 12.67 1.64
C ASP A 225 2.62 13.15 0.24
N LEU A 226 1.32 13.43 0.08
CA LEU A 226 0.76 13.90 -1.18
C LEU A 226 1.34 15.23 -1.65
N PRO A 227 1.55 16.25 -0.79
CA PRO A 227 2.17 17.51 -1.22
C PRO A 227 3.59 17.35 -1.75
N ALA A 228 4.44 16.55 -1.09
CA ALA A 228 5.77 16.25 -1.63
C ALA A 228 5.70 15.47 -2.94
N GLY A 229 4.71 14.57 -3.05
CA GLY A 229 4.39 13.86 -4.29
C GLY A 229 4.10 14.78 -5.46
N VAL A 230 3.26 15.80 -5.25
CA VAL A 230 2.90 16.80 -6.28
C VAL A 230 4.12 17.61 -6.67
N ALA A 231 4.86 18.15 -5.71
CA ALA A 231 6.04 18.96 -5.99
C ALA A 231 7.09 18.20 -6.83
N ALA A 232 7.35 16.93 -6.50
CA ALA A 232 8.25 16.09 -7.29
C ALA A 232 7.69 15.80 -8.69
N ALA A 233 6.40 15.50 -8.83
CA ALA A 233 5.78 15.23 -10.12
C ALA A 233 5.73 16.48 -11.03
N GLU A 234 5.50 17.66 -10.48
CA GLU A 234 5.58 18.94 -11.22
C GLU A 234 7.01 19.24 -11.68
N GLN A 235 8.01 18.92 -10.84
CA GLN A 235 9.42 19.02 -11.24
C GLN A 235 9.77 18.04 -12.37
N ALA A 236 9.24 16.81 -12.32
CA ALA A 236 9.37 15.85 -13.41
C ALA A 236 8.75 16.39 -14.70
N GLN A 237 7.54 16.96 -14.62
CA GLN A 237 6.85 17.56 -15.77
C GLN A 237 7.63 18.72 -16.40
N ALA A 238 8.26 19.57 -15.57
CA ALA A 238 9.07 20.68 -16.06
C ALA A 238 10.31 20.20 -16.86
N LEU A 239 10.83 19.03 -16.52
CA LEU A 239 11.97 18.40 -17.18
C LEU A 239 11.58 17.60 -18.44
N ASP A 240 10.37 17.03 -18.45
CA ASP A 240 9.89 16.18 -19.54
C ASP A 240 8.40 16.42 -19.85
N GLN A 241 8.13 17.39 -20.73
CA GLN A 241 6.76 17.75 -21.13
C GLN A 241 6.18 16.84 -22.22
N SER A 242 7.03 16.24 -23.06
CA SER A 242 6.62 15.52 -24.27
C SER A 242 7.52 14.34 -24.65
N GLY A 243 8.41 13.92 -23.75
CA GLY A 243 9.27 12.76 -23.92
C GLY A 243 8.67 11.51 -23.25
N ASP A 244 9.53 10.51 -23.06
CA ASP A 244 9.10 9.14 -22.78
C ASP A 244 8.37 8.98 -21.44
N ALA A 245 8.57 9.88 -20.46
CA ALA A 245 7.92 9.78 -19.15
C ALA A 245 6.66 10.65 -19.02
N ALA A 246 6.30 11.43 -20.06
CA ALA A 246 5.24 12.42 -19.98
C ALA A 246 3.86 11.79 -19.64
N ALA A 247 3.58 10.59 -20.17
CA ALA A 247 2.34 9.88 -19.92
C ALA A 247 2.23 9.43 -18.44
N GLU A 248 3.29 8.87 -17.88
CA GLU A 248 3.34 8.45 -16.47
C GLU A 248 3.31 9.65 -15.52
N ILE A 249 3.98 10.75 -15.86
CA ILE A 249 3.96 12.00 -15.10
C ILE A 249 2.54 12.56 -15.02
N ALA A 250 1.86 12.68 -16.16
CA ALA A 250 0.48 13.16 -16.21
C ALA A 250 -0.45 12.26 -15.40
N LYS A 251 -0.31 10.93 -15.51
CA LYS A 251 -1.07 9.98 -14.70
C LYS A 251 -0.82 10.16 -13.20
N LEU A 252 0.45 10.33 -12.79
CA LEU A 252 0.79 10.53 -11.38
C LEU A 252 0.19 11.82 -10.83
N LEU A 253 0.30 12.94 -11.56
CA LEU A 253 -0.33 14.22 -11.19
C LEU A 253 -1.85 14.08 -11.08
N GLY A 254 -2.48 13.41 -12.04
CA GLY A 254 -3.91 13.09 -12.00
C GLY A 254 -4.29 12.28 -10.75
N THR A 255 -3.48 11.27 -10.41
CA THR A 255 -3.67 10.43 -9.20
C THR A 255 -3.53 11.23 -7.91
N LEU A 256 -2.52 12.10 -7.83
CA LEU A 256 -2.26 12.92 -6.65
C LEU A 256 -3.36 13.94 -6.43
N HIS A 257 -3.78 14.66 -7.47
CA HIS A 257 -4.88 15.63 -7.37
C HIS A 257 -6.21 14.96 -7.06
N TYR A 258 -6.49 13.76 -7.60
CA TYR A 258 -7.67 12.98 -7.22
C TYR A 258 -7.67 12.70 -5.71
N ARG A 259 -6.54 12.21 -5.17
CA ARG A 259 -6.40 11.91 -3.73
C ARG A 259 -6.47 13.15 -2.84
N LEU A 260 -6.10 14.32 -3.35
CA LEU A 260 -6.23 15.61 -2.66
C LEU A 260 -7.63 16.23 -2.78
N GLY A 261 -8.55 15.62 -3.54
CA GLY A 261 -9.88 16.18 -3.82
C GLY A 261 -9.90 17.28 -4.89
N GLY A 262 -8.78 17.53 -5.56
CA GLY A 262 -8.65 18.48 -6.67
C GLY A 262 -9.19 17.91 -7.98
N LEU A 263 -10.47 17.54 -8.02
CA LEU A 263 -11.08 16.75 -9.10
C LEU A 263 -10.93 17.38 -10.49
N ALA A 264 -11.05 18.71 -10.61
CA ALA A 264 -10.92 19.40 -11.90
C ALA A 264 -9.49 19.35 -12.47
N LEU A 265 -8.47 19.46 -11.61
CA LEU A 265 -7.07 19.30 -12.04
C LEU A 265 -6.77 17.84 -12.33
N ALA A 266 -7.29 16.92 -11.51
CA ALA A 266 -7.13 15.50 -11.70
C ALA A 266 -7.63 15.08 -13.10
N GLU A 267 -8.83 15.49 -13.48
CA GLU A 267 -9.42 15.19 -14.78
C GLU A 267 -8.57 15.71 -15.95
N ARG A 268 -8.11 16.97 -15.89
CA ARG A 268 -7.25 17.55 -16.93
C ARG A 268 -5.95 16.75 -17.12
N TYR A 269 -5.30 16.36 -16.02
CA TYR A 269 -4.08 15.56 -16.10
C TYR A 269 -4.35 14.14 -16.63
N LEU A 270 -5.51 13.57 -16.30
CA LEU A 270 -5.90 12.25 -16.79
C LEU A 270 -6.25 12.26 -18.28
N ASP A 271 -6.87 13.33 -18.79
CA ASP A 271 -7.08 13.51 -20.24
C ASP A 271 -5.74 13.53 -20.99
N VAL A 272 -4.79 14.32 -20.51
CA VAL A 272 -3.42 14.37 -21.06
C VAL A 272 -2.76 12.99 -20.99
N ALA A 273 -2.89 12.27 -19.87
CA ALA A 273 -2.31 10.93 -19.72
C ALA A 273 -2.92 9.93 -20.71
N VAL A 274 -4.25 9.95 -20.92
CA VAL A 274 -4.95 9.06 -21.86
C VAL A 274 -4.49 9.32 -23.30
N GLU A 275 -4.33 10.59 -23.69
CA GLU A 275 -3.82 10.95 -25.02
C GLU A 275 -2.34 10.56 -25.18
N ALA A 276 -1.51 10.81 -24.18
CA ALA A 276 -0.09 10.50 -24.21
C ALA A 276 0.16 8.98 -24.29
N PHE A 277 -0.54 8.17 -23.48
CA PHE A 277 -0.44 6.71 -23.56
C PHE A 277 -0.93 6.17 -24.91
N ALA A 278 -1.98 6.78 -25.48
CA ALA A 278 -2.45 6.40 -26.82
C ALA A 278 -1.41 6.70 -27.91
N ALA A 279 -0.69 7.82 -27.80
CA ALA A 279 0.34 8.21 -28.77
C ALA A 279 1.53 7.24 -28.80
N VAL A 280 1.88 6.63 -27.66
CA VAL A 280 2.95 5.63 -27.55
C VAL A 280 2.46 4.18 -27.70
N GLY A 281 1.16 3.97 -27.87
CA GLY A 281 0.55 2.64 -28.03
C GLY A 281 0.51 1.81 -26.73
N ASP A 282 0.65 2.42 -25.56
CA ASP A 282 0.53 1.74 -24.26
C ASP A 282 -0.93 1.71 -23.80
N GLU A 283 -1.67 0.71 -24.26
CA GLU A 283 -3.08 0.53 -23.88
C GLU A 283 -3.26 0.14 -22.40
N THR A 284 -2.24 -0.44 -21.75
CA THR A 284 -2.30 -0.77 -20.32
C THR A 284 -2.27 0.51 -19.47
N GLY A 285 -1.30 1.39 -19.74
CA GLY A 285 -1.21 2.71 -19.12
C GLY A 285 -2.46 3.55 -19.39
N ARG A 286 -2.94 3.54 -20.64
CA ARG A 286 -4.16 4.25 -21.06
C ARG A 286 -5.40 3.81 -20.28
N ASN A 287 -5.63 2.50 -20.17
CA ASN A 287 -6.77 1.96 -19.44
C ASN A 287 -6.67 2.23 -17.94
N SER A 288 -5.46 2.21 -17.37
CA SER A 288 -5.24 2.62 -15.99
C SER A 288 -5.61 4.10 -15.76
N ALA A 289 -5.26 5.00 -16.67
CA ALA A 289 -5.64 6.42 -16.60
C ALA A 289 -7.16 6.62 -16.76
N ARG A 290 -7.79 5.96 -17.74
CA ARG A 290 -9.25 5.98 -17.93
C ARG A 290 -10.02 5.46 -16.71
N SER A 291 -9.52 4.43 -16.05
CA SER A 291 -10.15 3.91 -14.83
C SER A 291 -10.20 4.96 -13.73
N LEU A 292 -9.12 5.72 -13.55
CA LEU A 292 -9.08 6.80 -12.57
C LEU A 292 -9.93 8.00 -13.02
N GLN A 293 -10.00 8.28 -14.33
CA GLN A 293 -10.88 9.31 -14.88
C GLN A 293 -12.35 9.00 -14.57
N ALA A 294 -12.78 7.75 -14.76
CA ALA A 294 -14.14 7.32 -14.44
C ALA A 294 -14.47 7.46 -12.93
N LEU A 295 -13.50 7.16 -12.05
CA LEU A 295 -13.62 7.40 -10.61
C LEU A 295 -13.72 8.90 -10.29
N CYS A 296 -12.95 9.75 -10.98
CA CYS A 296 -13.03 11.20 -10.84
C CYS A 296 -14.42 11.72 -11.27
N GLN A 297 -14.94 11.25 -12.40
CA GLN A 297 -16.29 11.57 -12.88
C GLN A 297 -17.36 11.15 -11.87
N LEU A 298 -17.23 9.98 -11.23
CA LEU A 298 -18.14 9.56 -10.16
C LEU A 298 -18.15 10.53 -8.99
N GLN A 299 -16.97 10.94 -8.50
CA GLN A 299 -16.88 11.88 -7.37
C GLN A 299 -17.39 13.29 -7.71
N GLN A 300 -17.33 13.69 -8.99
CA GLN A 300 -17.91 14.94 -9.45
C GLN A 300 -19.44 14.87 -9.65
N GLY A 301 -20.08 13.70 -9.51
CA GLY A 301 -21.50 13.50 -9.80
C GLY A 301 -21.83 13.25 -11.29
N ASN A 302 -20.82 13.16 -12.14
CA ASN A 302 -20.95 12.92 -13.59
C ASN A 302 -21.19 11.43 -13.89
N HIS A 303 -22.22 10.83 -13.28
CA HIS A 303 -22.47 9.38 -13.33
C HIS A 303 -22.71 8.84 -14.75
N ALA A 304 -23.28 9.64 -15.65
CA ALA A 304 -23.47 9.23 -17.05
C ALA A 304 -22.14 9.02 -17.79
N ALA A 305 -21.21 9.97 -17.63
CA ALA A 305 -19.88 9.89 -18.23
C ALA A 305 -19.07 8.74 -17.61
N ALA A 306 -19.16 8.58 -16.29
CA ALA A 306 -18.50 7.47 -15.59
C ALA A 306 -18.97 6.10 -16.12
N ALA A 307 -20.29 5.90 -16.27
CA ALA A 307 -20.85 4.66 -16.80
C ALA A 307 -20.34 4.35 -18.22
N ALA A 308 -20.31 5.35 -19.10
CA ALA A 308 -19.78 5.21 -20.45
C ALA A 308 -18.28 4.86 -20.45
N THR A 309 -17.49 5.50 -19.59
CA THR A 309 -16.05 5.22 -19.46
C THR A 309 -15.80 3.80 -18.91
N PHE A 310 -16.56 3.34 -17.91
CA PHE A 310 -16.45 1.98 -17.40
C PHE A 310 -16.88 0.92 -18.43
N ALA A 311 -17.94 1.17 -19.20
CA ALA A 311 -18.36 0.28 -20.28
C ALA A 311 -17.26 0.12 -21.34
N ALA A 312 -16.65 1.22 -21.79
CA ALA A 312 -15.52 1.17 -22.71
C ALA A 312 -14.28 0.47 -22.12
N LEU A 313 -14.02 0.65 -20.82
CA LEU A 313 -12.95 -0.03 -20.11
C LEU A 313 -13.13 -1.53 -20.02
N ILE A 314 -14.37 -2.02 -19.84
CA ILE A 314 -14.68 -3.45 -19.84
C ILE A 314 -14.27 -4.07 -21.18
N GLU A 315 -14.70 -3.48 -22.30
CA GLU A 315 -14.35 -4.00 -23.63
C GLU A 315 -12.83 -3.97 -23.88
N ALA A 316 -12.17 -2.88 -23.50
CA ALA A 316 -10.73 -2.71 -23.70
C ALA A 316 -9.90 -3.66 -22.81
N SER A 317 -10.28 -3.84 -21.55
CA SER A 317 -9.59 -4.75 -20.62
C SER A 317 -9.79 -6.20 -21.00
N ALA A 318 -11.00 -6.59 -21.43
CA ALA A 318 -11.27 -7.92 -21.96
C ALA A 318 -10.41 -8.25 -23.21
N ALA A 319 -10.28 -7.29 -24.13
CA ALA A 319 -9.46 -7.44 -25.33
C ALA A 319 -7.95 -7.61 -25.02
N LEU A 320 -7.46 -6.97 -23.97
CA LEU A 320 -6.07 -7.10 -23.49
C LEU A 320 -5.86 -8.31 -22.58
N GLY A 321 -6.93 -8.95 -22.10
CA GLY A 321 -6.86 -9.98 -21.07
C GLY A 321 -6.48 -9.44 -19.69
N ASP A 322 -6.71 -8.14 -19.42
CA ASP A 322 -6.53 -7.52 -18.10
C ASP A 322 -7.70 -7.87 -17.18
N ARG A 323 -7.60 -9.08 -16.61
CA ARG A 323 -8.59 -9.67 -15.71
C ARG A 323 -8.93 -8.79 -14.50
N TYR A 324 -7.91 -8.13 -13.94
CA TYR A 324 -8.07 -7.32 -12.74
C TYR A 324 -8.87 -6.05 -13.05
N LEU A 325 -8.52 -5.36 -14.13
CA LEU A 325 -9.24 -4.15 -14.51
C LEU A 325 -10.66 -4.44 -14.98
N GLU A 326 -10.88 -5.54 -15.71
CA GLU A 326 -12.21 -5.92 -16.20
C GLU A 326 -13.20 -6.15 -15.06
N VAL A 327 -12.81 -6.94 -14.05
CA VAL A 327 -13.63 -7.21 -12.86
C VAL A 327 -13.95 -5.90 -12.12
N ARG A 328 -12.95 -5.04 -11.90
CA ARG A 328 -13.16 -3.76 -11.21
C ARG A 328 -14.03 -2.80 -11.99
N ALA A 329 -13.93 -2.79 -13.32
CA ALA A 329 -14.77 -1.95 -14.17
C ALA A 329 -16.24 -2.41 -14.11
N TRP A 330 -16.52 -3.72 -14.11
CA TRP A 330 -17.87 -4.25 -13.89
C TRP A 330 -18.44 -3.86 -12.52
N HIS A 331 -17.65 -4.00 -11.45
CA HIS A 331 -18.06 -3.59 -10.11
C HIS A 331 -18.42 -2.10 -10.06
N ASN A 332 -17.53 -1.25 -10.57
CA ASN A 332 -17.73 0.20 -10.56
C ASN A 332 -18.89 0.64 -11.48
N LEU A 333 -19.13 -0.07 -12.58
CA LEU A 333 -20.31 0.16 -13.41
C LEU A 333 -21.60 -0.16 -12.63
N GLY A 334 -21.62 -1.27 -11.87
CA GLY A 334 -22.73 -1.60 -10.98
C GLY A 334 -23.02 -0.50 -9.96
N PHE A 335 -21.97 -0.03 -9.28
CA PHE A 335 -22.08 1.09 -8.35
C PHE A 335 -22.56 2.39 -9.04
N THR A 336 -22.08 2.66 -10.26
CA THR A 336 -22.51 3.83 -11.04
C THR A 336 -24.00 3.77 -11.38
N HIS A 337 -24.52 2.61 -11.77
CA HIS A 337 -25.94 2.40 -12.02
C HIS A 337 -26.77 2.54 -10.74
N LEU A 338 -26.26 2.07 -9.59
CA LEU A 338 -26.91 2.24 -8.30
C LEU A 338 -27.09 3.73 -7.95
N LEU A 339 -26.05 4.55 -8.10
CA LEU A 339 -26.13 6.01 -7.88
C LEU A 339 -27.15 6.68 -8.81
N ARG A 340 -27.36 6.13 -10.00
CA ARG A 340 -28.35 6.59 -10.97
C ARG A 340 -29.77 6.04 -10.74
N GLN A 341 -29.97 5.22 -9.70
CA GLN A 341 -31.23 4.50 -9.42
C GLN A 341 -31.65 3.53 -10.54
N GLU A 342 -30.69 3.06 -11.33
CA GLU A 342 -30.89 2.10 -12.42
C GLU A 342 -30.73 0.67 -11.90
N LEU A 343 -31.58 0.28 -10.95
CA LEU A 343 -31.41 -0.94 -10.14
C LEU A 343 -31.23 -2.23 -10.97
N PRO A 344 -31.98 -2.47 -12.08
CA PRO A 344 -31.77 -3.66 -12.89
C PRO A 344 -30.41 -3.70 -13.59
N ALA A 345 -29.90 -2.55 -14.03
CA ALA A 345 -28.59 -2.46 -14.68
C ALA A 345 -27.46 -2.64 -13.65
N ALA A 346 -27.64 -2.12 -12.43
CA ALA A 346 -26.73 -2.37 -11.32
C ALA A 346 -26.64 -3.87 -11.00
N ALA A 347 -27.79 -4.56 -10.90
CA ALA A 347 -27.84 -5.99 -10.66
C ALA A 347 -27.14 -6.80 -11.77
N ASP A 348 -27.36 -6.49 -13.05
CA ASP A 348 -26.67 -7.17 -14.16
C ASP A 348 -25.15 -6.98 -14.08
N ALA A 349 -24.69 -5.74 -13.88
CA ALA A 349 -23.28 -5.42 -13.78
C ALA A 349 -22.59 -6.14 -12.60
N TYR A 350 -23.21 -6.16 -11.42
CA TYR A 350 -22.67 -6.90 -10.28
C TYR A 350 -22.69 -8.41 -10.49
N ASN A 351 -23.74 -8.98 -11.09
CA ASN A 351 -23.78 -10.41 -11.41
C ASN A 351 -22.67 -10.81 -12.40
N ARG A 352 -22.39 -9.96 -13.41
CA ARG A 352 -21.26 -10.16 -14.32
C ARG A 352 -19.93 -10.05 -13.59
N CYS A 353 -19.78 -9.07 -12.70
CA CYS A 353 -18.61 -8.95 -11.83
C CYS A 353 -18.37 -10.24 -11.03
N VAL A 354 -19.41 -10.79 -10.38
CA VAL A 354 -19.33 -12.05 -9.62
C VAL A 354 -18.93 -13.22 -10.51
N ALA A 355 -19.57 -13.38 -11.67
CA ALA A 355 -19.29 -14.48 -12.58
C ALA A 355 -17.83 -14.46 -13.07
N LEU A 356 -17.35 -13.27 -13.45
CA LEU A 356 -16.00 -13.06 -13.95
C LEU A 356 -14.94 -13.22 -12.85
N ALA A 357 -15.18 -12.63 -11.67
CA ALA A 357 -14.30 -12.75 -10.52
C ALA A 357 -14.17 -14.22 -10.06
N ARG A 358 -15.26 -15.01 -10.08
CA ARG A 358 -15.20 -16.47 -9.84
C ARG A 358 -14.35 -17.19 -10.88
N GLN A 359 -14.51 -16.85 -12.16
CA GLN A 359 -13.72 -17.42 -13.24
C GLN A 359 -12.22 -17.14 -13.07
N TYR A 360 -11.85 -15.98 -12.54
CA TYR A 360 -10.47 -15.55 -12.34
C TYR A 360 -9.89 -15.89 -10.98
N GLY A 361 -10.69 -16.38 -10.03
CA GLY A 361 -10.28 -16.66 -8.66
C GLY A 361 -10.11 -15.40 -7.80
N ASP A 362 -10.72 -14.27 -8.18
CA ASP A 362 -10.72 -13.04 -7.39
C ASP A 362 -11.84 -13.10 -6.33
N HIS A 363 -11.56 -13.81 -5.24
CA HIS A 363 -12.53 -14.03 -4.17
C HIS A 363 -12.93 -12.73 -3.45
N GLN A 364 -12.04 -11.73 -3.38
CA GLN A 364 -12.34 -10.44 -2.77
C GLN A 364 -13.38 -9.68 -3.60
N ALA A 365 -13.21 -9.61 -4.91
CA ALA A 365 -14.18 -8.98 -5.80
C ALA A 365 -15.54 -9.70 -5.80
N VAL A 366 -15.54 -11.04 -5.68
CA VAL A 366 -16.80 -11.80 -5.52
C VAL A 366 -17.52 -11.39 -4.23
N GLY A 367 -16.80 -11.33 -3.10
CA GLY A 367 -17.38 -10.94 -1.82
C GLY A 367 -17.96 -9.53 -1.84
N ALA A 368 -17.21 -8.56 -2.39
CA ALA A 368 -17.64 -7.18 -2.51
C ALA A 368 -18.91 -7.04 -3.40
N ALA A 369 -18.90 -7.63 -4.60
CA ALA A 369 -20.04 -7.55 -5.51
C ALA A 369 -21.29 -8.26 -4.97
N LEU A 370 -21.13 -9.37 -4.23
CA LEU A 370 -22.26 -10.04 -3.56
C LEU A 370 -22.82 -9.20 -2.41
N ALA A 371 -21.98 -8.51 -1.65
CA ALA A 371 -22.45 -7.59 -0.62
C ALA A 371 -23.26 -6.43 -1.23
N ASP A 372 -22.79 -5.84 -2.32
CA ASP A 372 -23.50 -4.79 -3.03
C ASP A 372 -24.82 -5.29 -3.66
N LEU A 373 -24.84 -6.52 -4.20
CA LEU A 373 -26.08 -7.18 -4.63
C LEU A 373 -27.05 -7.37 -3.47
N GLY A 374 -26.55 -7.76 -2.29
CA GLY A 374 -27.36 -7.88 -1.08
C GLY A 374 -28.02 -6.56 -0.70
N ALA A 375 -27.25 -5.47 -0.70
CA ALA A 375 -27.76 -4.13 -0.40
C ALA A 375 -28.81 -3.68 -1.41
N LEU A 376 -28.53 -3.87 -2.70
CA LEU A 376 -29.45 -3.56 -3.80
C LEU A 376 -30.77 -4.35 -3.70
N THR A 377 -30.69 -5.66 -3.43
CA THR A 377 -31.85 -6.55 -3.31
C THR A 377 -32.71 -6.16 -2.09
N GLY A 378 -32.07 -5.78 -0.99
CA GLY A 378 -32.75 -5.27 0.21
C GLY A 378 -33.47 -3.95 -0.03
N GLN A 379 -32.87 -3.02 -0.78
CA GLN A 379 -33.52 -1.77 -1.19
C GLN A 379 -34.75 -2.00 -2.07
N GLN A 380 -34.79 -3.10 -2.82
CA GLN A 380 -35.96 -3.51 -3.60
C GLN A 380 -37.05 -4.20 -2.74
N GLY A 381 -36.80 -4.43 -1.46
CA GLY A 381 -37.72 -5.06 -0.51
C GLY A 381 -37.60 -6.59 -0.41
N ASP A 382 -36.71 -7.23 -1.17
CA ASP A 382 -36.44 -8.67 -1.06
C ASP A 382 -35.36 -8.94 0.00
N LEU A 383 -35.78 -8.90 1.27
CA LEU A 383 -34.90 -9.11 2.41
C LEU A 383 -34.31 -10.53 2.46
N LEU A 384 -35.05 -11.54 1.98
CA LEU A 384 -34.58 -12.93 1.93
C LEU A 384 -33.51 -13.12 0.85
N GLY A 385 -33.71 -12.54 -0.33
CA GLY A 385 -32.70 -12.51 -1.38
C GLY A 385 -31.44 -11.75 -0.94
N ALA A 386 -31.59 -10.64 -0.24
CA ALA A 386 -30.47 -9.90 0.35
C ALA A 386 -29.68 -10.76 1.36
N GLN A 387 -30.38 -11.43 2.28
CA GLN A 387 -29.78 -12.36 3.24
C GLN A 387 -29.01 -13.48 2.52
N ALA A 388 -29.57 -14.06 1.45
CA ALA A 388 -28.91 -15.10 0.67
C ALA A 388 -27.61 -14.63 0.01
N HIS A 389 -27.59 -13.43 -0.59
CA HIS A 389 -26.37 -12.85 -1.16
C HIS A 389 -25.29 -12.62 -0.09
N TYR A 390 -25.67 -12.06 1.06
CA TYR A 390 -24.72 -11.85 2.16
C TYR A 390 -24.21 -13.17 2.76
N GLN A 391 -25.03 -14.21 2.86
CA GLN A 391 -24.57 -15.53 3.30
C GLN A 391 -23.53 -16.13 2.35
N GLN A 392 -23.73 -15.97 1.03
CA GLN A 392 -22.72 -16.39 0.04
C GLN A 392 -21.43 -15.59 0.19
N ALA A 393 -21.50 -14.27 0.36
CA ALA A 393 -20.32 -13.42 0.59
C ALA A 393 -19.56 -13.83 1.86
N LEU A 394 -20.30 -14.12 2.95
CA LEU A 394 -19.72 -14.56 4.22
C LEU A 394 -19.02 -15.91 4.11
N GLN A 395 -19.60 -16.86 3.38
CA GLN A 395 -18.98 -18.16 3.13
C GLN A 395 -17.62 -18.00 2.44
N ILE A 396 -17.57 -17.20 1.36
CA ILE A 396 -16.33 -16.96 0.61
C ILE A 396 -15.30 -16.26 1.49
N ALA A 397 -15.71 -15.25 2.25
CA ALA A 397 -14.81 -14.53 3.14
C ALA A 397 -14.22 -15.45 4.22
N ARG A 398 -15.00 -16.42 4.74
CA ARG A 398 -14.50 -17.46 5.67
C ARG A 398 -13.50 -18.39 5.00
N GLU A 399 -13.76 -18.83 3.77
CA GLU A 399 -12.85 -19.70 3.02
C GLU A 399 -11.49 -19.03 2.73
N GLN A 400 -11.49 -17.70 2.55
CA GLN A 400 -10.27 -16.91 2.33
C GLN A 400 -9.61 -16.40 3.61
N GLY A 401 -10.30 -16.48 4.75
CA GLY A 401 -9.86 -15.86 5.99
C GLY A 401 -9.88 -14.32 5.97
N ASP A 402 -10.65 -13.70 5.06
CA ASP A 402 -10.74 -12.23 4.92
C ASP A 402 -11.58 -11.63 6.05
N GLN A 403 -10.91 -11.26 7.15
CA GLN A 403 -11.56 -10.72 8.35
C GLN A 403 -12.33 -9.42 8.09
N LEU A 404 -11.89 -8.59 7.14
CA LEU A 404 -12.55 -7.33 6.82
C LEU A 404 -13.89 -7.58 6.14
N VAL A 405 -13.89 -8.39 5.08
CA VAL A 405 -15.12 -8.74 4.34
C VAL A 405 -16.06 -9.53 5.25
N MET A 406 -15.54 -10.43 6.09
CA MET A 406 -16.35 -11.16 7.09
C MET A 406 -17.07 -10.19 8.04
N ALA A 407 -16.35 -9.26 8.67
CA ALA A 407 -16.95 -8.34 9.64
C ALA A 407 -18.01 -7.43 9.00
N MET A 408 -17.73 -6.88 7.80
CA MET A 408 -18.69 -6.06 7.06
C MET A 408 -19.94 -6.86 6.68
N THR A 409 -19.77 -8.07 6.16
CA THR A 409 -20.89 -8.92 5.72
C THR A 409 -21.74 -9.37 6.89
N LEU A 410 -21.13 -9.72 8.03
CA LEU A 410 -21.85 -10.03 9.27
C LEU A 410 -22.66 -8.82 9.78
N SER A 411 -22.12 -7.60 9.72
CA SER A 411 -22.89 -6.39 10.07
C SER A 411 -24.12 -6.22 9.17
N ASN A 412 -23.96 -6.44 7.87
CA ASN A 412 -25.06 -6.34 6.90
C ASN A 412 -26.10 -7.44 7.10
N LEU A 413 -25.66 -8.66 7.42
CA LEU A 413 -26.54 -9.76 7.84
C LEU A 413 -27.32 -9.39 9.10
N GLY A 414 -26.66 -8.79 10.10
CA GLY A 414 -27.32 -8.26 11.28
C GLY A 414 -28.44 -7.30 10.91
N ASN A 415 -28.16 -6.30 10.07
CA ASN A 415 -29.16 -5.31 9.66
C ASN A 415 -30.35 -5.90 8.90
N VAL A 416 -30.11 -6.73 7.87
CA VAL A 416 -31.22 -7.35 7.10
C VAL A 416 -32.05 -8.30 7.97
N THR A 417 -31.40 -8.96 8.94
CA THR A 417 -32.05 -9.87 9.89
C THR A 417 -32.89 -9.10 10.92
N LEU A 418 -32.48 -7.87 11.29
CA LEU A 418 -33.34 -6.94 12.04
C LEU A 418 -34.57 -6.53 11.24
N ASP A 419 -34.42 -6.23 9.94
CA ASP A 419 -35.55 -5.87 9.07
C ASP A 419 -36.53 -7.04 8.88
N LEU A 420 -36.04 -8.28 8.97
CA LEU A 420 -36.85 -9.50 9.00
C LEU A 420 -37.53 -9.77 10.36
N GLY A 421 -37.19 -9.01 11.41
CA GLY A 421 -37.73 -9.18 12.76
C GLY A 421 -37.10 -10.32 13.57
N LEU A 422 -35.98 -10.88 13.12
CA LEU A 422 -35.30 -12.03 13.74
C LEU A 422 -34.23 -11.53 14.72
N PHE A 423 -34.65 -10.94 15.83
CA PHE A 423 -33.77 -10.17 16.73
C PHE A 423 -32.60 -10.97 17.34
N GLU A 424 -32.83 -12.21 17.80
CA GLU A 424 -31.75 -13.04 18.37
C GLU A 424 -30.69 -13.41 17.33
N GLU A 425 -31.09 -13.71 16.09
CA GLU A 425 -30.16 -14.04 15.02
C GLU A 425 -29.38 -12.79 14.59
N ALA A 426 -30.05 -11.64 14.51
CA ALA A 426 -29.40 -10.37 14.23
C ALA A 426 -28.33 -10.03 15.27
N ASP A 427 -28.63 -10.19 16.57
CA ASP A 427 -27.69 -9.93 17.65
C ASP A 427 -26.43 -10.81 17.52
N ASN A 428 -26.60 -12.11 17.25
CA ASN A 428 -25.49 -13.03 17.03
C ASN A 428 -24.59 -12.60 15.85
N TYR A 429 -25.16 -12.17 14.72
CA TYR A 429 -24.37 -11.65 13.62
C TYR A 429 -23.60 -10.36 14.01
N LEU A 430 -24.26 -9.46 14.74
CA LEU A 430 -23.65 -8.21 15.20
C LEU A 430 -22.53 -8.45 16.22
N GLU A 431 -22.67 -9.40 17.14
CA GLU A 431 -21.63 -9.79 18.09
C GLU A 431 -20.41 -10.38 17.37
N GLN A 432 -20.61 -11.26 16.39
CA GLN A 432 -19.52 -11.79 15.57
C GLN A 432 -18.80 -10.68 14.79
N ALA A 433 -19.56 -9.77 14.17
CA ALA A 433 -18.99 -8.61 13.46
C ALA A 433 -18.18 -7.71 14.40
N LEU A 434 -18.68 -7.45 15.61
CA LEU A 434 -18.00 -6.65 16.62
C LEU A 434 -16.69 -7.30 17.08
N ALA A 435 -16.71 -8.60 17.38
CA ALA A 435 -15.53 -9.34 17.82
C ALA A 435 -14.40 -9.30 16.77
N ILE A 436 -14.74 -9.55 15.50
CA ILE A 436 -13.76 -9.51 14.41
C ILE A 436 -13.24 -8.08 14.21
N SER A 437 -14.13 -7.10 14.15
CA SER A 437 -13.74 -5.71 13.91
C SER A 437 -12.92 -5.10 15.05
N GLN A 438 -13.13 -5.52 16.30
CA GLN A 438 -12.29 -5.14 17.44
C GLN A 438 -10.91 -5.80 17.38
N ALA A 439 -10.85 -7.10 17.11
CA ALA A 439 -9.59 -7.83 16.99
C ALA A 439 -8.68 -7.28 15.89
N ASN A 440 -9.27 -6.68 14.83
CA ASN A 440 -8.55 -6.18 13.67
C ASN A 440 -8.51 -4.64 13.57
N GLY A 441 -9.06 -3.90 14.55
CA GLY A 441 -9.05 -2.43 14.56
C GLY A 441 -9.89 -1.77 13.45
N ILE A 442 -10.94 -2.44 12.96
CA ILE A 442 -11.79 -1.96 11.85
C ILE A 442 -12.87 -1.02 12.41
N LEU A 443 -12.48 0.21 12.75
CA LEU A 443 -13.35 1.19 13.43
C LEU A 443 -14.66 1.50 12.68
N ARG A 444 -14.60 1.62 11.34
CA ARG A 444 -15.80 1.90 10.52
C ARG A 444 -16.87 0.81 10.68
N THR A 445 -16.47 -0.47 10.68
CA THR A 445 -17.41 -1.59 10.90
C THR A 445 -17.93 -1.60 12.33
N GLN A 446 -17.09 -1.27 13.32
CA GLN A 446 -17.55 -1.11 14.71
C GLN A 446 -18.66 -0.05 14.82
N GLY A 447 -18.52 1.08 14.12
CA GLY A 447 -19.55 2.13 14.05
C GLY A 447 -20.87 1.61 13.48
N SER A 448 -20.81 0.92 12.33
CA SER A 448 -21.98 0.28 11.70
C SER A 448 -22.68 -0.70 12.64
N VAL A 449 -21.90 -1.57 13.29
CA VAL A 449 -22.43 -2.56 14.24
C VAL A 449 -23.11 -1.85 15.41
N LYS A 450 -22.53 -0.77 15.94
CA LYS A 450 -23.12 0.01 17.03
C LYS A 450 -24.43 0.70 16.63
N ILE A 451 -24.55 1.21 15.41
CA ILE A 451 -25.82 1.71 14.87
C ILE A 451 -26.89 0.61 14.91
N HIS A 452 -26.57 -0.58 14.38
CA HIS A 452 -27.54 -1.68 14.36
C HIS A 452 -27.87 -2.22 15.76
N GLN A 453 -26.90 -2.30 16.68
CA GLN A 453 -27.13 -2.68 18.07
C GLN A 453 -28.02 -1.65 18.81
N ALA A 454 -27.82 -0.35 18.56
CA ALA A 454 -28.68 0.68 19.13
C ALA A 454 -30.12 0.59 18.59
N ARG A 455 -30.27 0.32 17.29
CA ARG A 455 -31.58 0.04 16.67
C ARG A 455 -32.24 -1.20 17.27
N LEU A 456 -31.51 -2.29 17.45
CA LEU A 456 -32.00 -3.51 18.10
C LEU A 456 -32.47 -3.22 19.53
N ALA A 457 -31.67 -2.52 20.33
CA ALA A 457 -32.02 -2.17 21.70
C ALA A 457 -33.30 -1.30 21.76
N LEU A 458 -33.46 -0.37 20.82
CA LEU A 458 -34.66 0.46 20.69
C LEU A 458 -35.90 -0.40 20.37
N LEU A 459 -35.78 -1.32 19.42
CA LEU A 459 -36.87 -2.25 19.05
C LEU A 459 -37.24 -3.21 20.19
N ALA A 460 -36.27 -3.58 21.02
CA ALA A 460 -36.48 -4.38 22.22
C ALA A 460 -37.05 -3.57 23.42
N GLY A 461 -37.14 -2.25 23.32
CA GLY A 461 -37.58 -1.36 24.40
C GLY A 461 -36.53 -1.09 25.49
N ASN A 462 -35.27 -1.48 25.26
CA ASN A 462 -34.16 -1.26 26.19
C ASN A 462 -33.57 0.15 26.00
N LEU A 463 -34.29 1.18 26.45
CA LEU A 463 -33.98 2.58 26.16
C LEU A 463 -32.61 3.04 26.66
N ASP A 464 -32.22 2.66 27.88
CA ASP A 464 -30.90 3.01 28.43
C ASP A 464 -29.75 2.44 27.59
N GLN A 465 -29.91 1.19 27.14
CA GLN A 465 -28.93 0.54 26.27
C GLN A 465 -28.92 1.19 24.88
N ALA A 466 -30.09 1.53 24.33
CA ALA A 466 -30.20 2.21 23.04
C ALA A 466 -29.49 3.57 23.06
N LEU A 467 -29.72 4.40 24.08
CA LEU A 467 -29.05 5.69 24.26
C LEU A 467 -27.54 5.51 24.36
N ALA A 468 -27.07 4.67 25.29
CA ALA A 468 -25.64 4.45 25.48
C ALA A 468 -24.95 3.93 24.21
N THR A 469 -25.58 3.01 23.50
CA THR A 469 -25.03 2.41 22.27
C THR A 469 -25.05 3.39 21.10
N ALA A 470 -26.12 4.18 20.94
CA ALA A 470 -26.20 5.20 19.90
C ALA A 470 -25.17 6.32 20.14
N GLN A 471 -24.85 6.64 21.39
CA GLN A 471 -23.82 7.62 21.73
C GLN A 471 -22.40 7.09 21.43
N GLN A 472 -22.16 5.80 21.66
CA GLN A 472 -20.93 5.14 21.18
C GLN A 472 -20.83 5.17 19.66
N ALA A 473 -21.92 4.86 18.95
CA ALA A 473 -21.97 4.93 17.49
C ALA A 473 -21.64 6.33 16.98
N LEU A 474 -22.21 7.37 17.60
CA LEU A 474 -21.96 8.77 17.27
C LEU A 474 -20.48 9.14 17.44
N GLN A 475 -19.86 8.71 18.53
CA GLN A 475 -18.44 8.98 18.76
C GLN A 475 -17.57 8.30 17.69
N ILE A 476 -17.81 7.02 17.41
CA ILE A 476 -17.07 6.30 16.38
C ILE A 476 -17.27 6.95 15.01
N ALA A 477 -18.50 7.33 14.66
CA ALA A 477 -18.81 7.98 13.38
C ALA A 477 -18.00 9.26 13.17
N ARG A 478 -17.84 10.07 14.23
CA ARG A 478 -16.99 11.28 14.22
C ARG A 478 -15.51 10.94 14.09
N ASP A 479 -15.04 9.92 14.83
CA ASP A 479 -13.65 9.49 14.79
C ASP A 479 -13.25 8.97 13.40
N VAL A 480 -14.18 8.34 12.67
CA VAL A 480 -13.96 7.88 11.29
C VAL A 480 -14.41 8.88 10.21
N ALA A 481 -14.90 10.06 10.61
CA ALA A 481 -15.45 11.09 9.75
C ALA A 481 -16.52 10.58 8.76
N ASP A 482 -17.38 9.65 9.19
CA ASP A 482 -18.51 9.16 8.40
C ASP A 482 -19.79 9.94 8.74
N ILE A 483 -20.15 10.85 7.85
CA ILE A 483 -21.30 11.74 8.02
C ILE A 483 -22.63 10.96 8.04
N SER A 484 -22.77 9.91 7.23
CA SER A 484 -24.00 9.11 7.20
C SER A 484 -24.23 8.42 8.54
N TYR A 485 -23.19 7.80 9.10
CA TYR A 485 -23.24 7.18 10.42
C TYR A 485 -23.47 8.19 11.53
N GLU A 486 -22.91 9.40 11.42
CA GLU A 486 -23.16 10.47 12.38
C GLU A 486 -24.65 10.88 12.38
N VAL A 487 -25.24 11.07 11.21
CA VAL A 487 -26.67 11.39 11.07
C VAL A 487 -27.55 10.26 11.60
N GLU A 488 -27.28 9.01 11.22
CA GLU A 488 -28.04 7.84 11.68
C GLU A 488 -27.97 7.67 13.21
N ALA A 489 -26.79 7.84 13.81
CA ALA A 489 -26.62 7.78 15.26
C ALA A 489 -27.41 8.89 15.98
N LEU A 490 -27.44 10.11 15.43
CA LEU A 490 -28.25 11.21 15.96
C LEU A 490 -29.76 10.92 15.83
N ILE A 491 -30.21 10.32 14.73
CA ILE A 491 -31.61 9.89 14.58
C ILE A 491 -31.96 8.83 15.64
N LEU A 492 -31.08 7.86 15.88
CA LEU A 492 -31.29 6.83 16.90
C LEU A 492 -31.30 7.39 18.31
N LEU A 493 -30.43 8.34 18.64
CA LEU A 493 -30.47 9.08 19.90
C LEU A 493 -31.80 9.83 20.06
N GLY A 494 -32.24 10.56 19.03
CA GLY A 494 -33.51 11.27 19.04
C GLY A 494 -34.70 10.33 19.24
N ARG A 495 -34.70 9.16 18.60
CA ARG A 495 -35.74 8.13 18.76
C ARG A 495 -35.77 7.54 20.17
N ALA A 496 -34.61 7.20 20.72
CA ALA A 496 -34.51 6.64 22.06
C ALA A 496 -34.89 7.68 23.13
N ALA A 497 -34.46 8.93 22.96
CA ALA A 497 -34.83 10.05 23.82
C ALA A 497 -36.34 10.32 23.76
N LEU A 498 -36.93 10.32 22.56
CA LEU A 498 -38.38 10.49 22.39
C LEU A 498 -39.18 9.37 23.06
N ALA A 499 -38.76 8.11 22.88
CA ALA A 499 -39.39 6.96 23.52
C ALA A 499 -39.23 6.96 25.05
N GLY A 500 -38.18 7.60 25.57
CA GLY A 500 -37.94 7.80 27.00
C GLY A 500 -38.51 9.09 27.57
N GLU A 501 -39.30 9.85 26.81
CA GLU A 501 -39.88 11.15 27.22
C GLU A 501 -38.82 12.17 27.66
N MET A 502 -37.64 12.14 27.04
CA MET A 502 -36.52 13.02 27.34
C MET A 502 -36.60 14.35 26.56
N ALA A 503 -36.25 15.46 27.22
CA ALA A 503 -36.39 16.81 26.67
C ALA A 503 -35.43 17.13 25.51
N ASP A 504 -34.36 16.36 25.33
CA ASP A 504 -33.32 16.56 24.31
C ASP A 504 -33.62 15.86 22.97
N ALA A 505 -34.73 15.11 22.86
CA ALA A 505 -35.12 14.39 21.64
C ALA A 505 -35.16 15.28 20.38
N THR A 506 -35.82 16.44 20.46
CA THR A 506 -35.89 17.40 19.34
C THR A 506 -34.49 17.87 18.93
N ALA A 507 -33.60 18.13 19.89
CA ALA A 507 -32.25 18.63 19.60
C ALA A 507 -31.42 17.63 18.78
N HIS A 508 -31.55 16.33 19.07
CA HIS A 508 -30.89 15.28 18.30
C HIS A 508 -31.40 15.21 16.86
N PHE A 509 -32.72 15.30 16.64
CA PHE A 509 -33.29 15.32 15.28
C PHE A 509 -32.93 16.59 14.51
N THR A 510 -32.94 17.76 15.15
CA THR A 510 -32.51 19.02 14.51
C THR A 510 -31.04 18.95 14.09
N ALA A 511 -30.16 18.38 14.93
CA ALA A 511 -28.75 18.17 14.60
C ALA A 511 -28.59 17.21 13.41
N ALA A 512 -29.29 16.07 13.44
CA ALA A 512 -29.29 15.09 12.34
C ALA A 512 -29.74 15.73 11.01
N ARG A 513 -30.87 16.45 11.03
CA ARG A 513 -31.42 17.11 9.83
C ARG A 513 -30.48 18.17 9.28
N THR A 514 -29.92 19.00 10.14
CA THR A 514 -29.00 20.07 9.72
C THR A 514 -27.77 19.48 9.03
N LEU A 515 -27.20 18.44 9.63
CA LEU A 515 -26.04 17.75 9.06
C LEU A 515 -26.39 17.05 7.74
N ALA A 516 -27.52 16.35 7.68
CA ALA A 516 -27.99 15.68 6.46
C ALA A 516 -28.24 16.67 5.31
N GLN A 517 -28.78 17.86 5.60
CA GLN A 517 -28.98 18.92 4.61
C GLN A 517 -27.66 19.53 4.13
N GLN A 518 -26.68 19.70 5.03
CA GLN A 518 -25.37 20.22 4.68
C GLN A 518 -24.62 19.32 3.69
N TYR A 519 -24.80 18.00 3.80
CA TYR A 519 -24.09 16.99 3.01
C TYR A 519 -24.96 16.30 1.95
N ASP A 520 -26.11 16.89 1.61
CA ASP A 520 -27.04 16.41 0.57
C ASP A 520 -27.46 14.93 0.73
N LEU A 521 -27.91 14.57 1.93
CA LEU A 521 -28.43 13.26 2.29
C LEU A 521 -29.97 13.30 2.43
N PRO A 522 -30.74 13.35 1.32
CA PRO A 522 -32.16 13.70 1.34
C PRO A 522 -33.05 12.70 2.09
N ALA A 523 -32.73 11.40 2.03
CA ALA A 523 -33.47 10.36 2.73
C ALA A 523 -33.34 10.51 4.26
N LEU A 524 -32.12 10.68 4.75
CA LEU A 524 -31.85 10.87 6.17
C LEU A 524 -32.35 12.23 6.68
N ALA A 525 -32.29 13.27 5.83
CA ALA A 525 -32.87 14.58 6.16
C ALA A 525 -34.39 14.49 6.35
N ALA A 526 -35.08 13.73 5.49
CA ALA A 526 -36.52 13.49 5.61
C ALA A 526 -36.86 12.66 6.87
N GLU A 527 -36.07 11.64 7.18
CA GLU A 527 -36.24 10.82 8.38
C GLU A 527 -36.03 11.64 9.67
N ALA A 528 -34.98 12.46 9.72
CA ALA A 528 -34.72 13.36 10.83
C ALA A 528 -35.83 14.41 11.00
N LEU A 529 -36.33 14.99 9.89
CA LEU A 529 -37.46 15.92 9.91
C LEU A 529 -38.74 15.28 10.46
N ALA A 530 -39.03 14.03 10.08
CA ALA A 530 -40.18 13.30 10.59
C ALA A 530 -40.05 13.04 12.11
N GLY A 531 -38.84 12.69 12.57
CA GLY A 531 -38.54 12.54 13.99
C GLY A 531 -38.70 13.83 14.79
N GLU A 532 -38.18 14.96 14.27
CA GLU A 532 -38.33 16.29 14.87
C GLU A 532 -39.80 16.67 15.04
N ALA A 533 -40.62 16.47 14.00
CA ALA A 533 -42.05 16.75 14.04
C ALA A 533 -42.79 15.89 15.09
N ALA A 534 -42.42 14.61 15.22
CA ALA A 534 -42.99 13.71 16.22
C ALA A 534 -42.63 14.14 17.65
N ALA A 535 -41.38 14.54 17.89
CA ALA A 535 -40.91 15.03 19.19
C ALA A 535 -41.60 16.34 19.60
N ASP A 536 -41.74 17.28 18.67
CA ASP A 536 -42.44 18.55 18.90
C ASP A 536 -43.92 18.35 19.21
N GLN A 537 -44.57 17.35 18.60
CA GLN A 537 -45.96 17.02 18.88
C GLN A 537 -46.13 16.42 20.28
N ALA A 538 -45.21 15.55 20.72
CA ALA A 538 -45.22 14.98 22.07
C ALA A 538 -45.07 16.07 23.14
N CYS A 539 -44.11 17.00 22.97
CA CYS A 539 -43.90 18.10 23.90
C CYS A 539 -45.13 19.01 24.07
N LYS A 540 -45.85 19.28 22.99
CA LYS A 540 -47.11 20.06 23.03
C LYS A 540 -48.23 19.32 23.78
N HIS A 541 -48.28 18.00 23.68
CA HIS A 541 -49.25 17.19 24.40
C HIS A 541 -49.01 17.24 25.91
N ASP A 542 -47.76 17.12 26.34
CA ASP A 542 -47.38 17.20 27.77
C ASP A 542 -47.66 18.58 28.38
N GLN A 543 -47.40 19.66 27.63
CA GLN A 543 -47.76 21.00 28.08
C GLN A 543 -49.28 21.18 28.23
N ALA A 544 -50.07 20.60 27.31
CA ALA A 544 -51.53 20.68 27.38
C ALA A 544 -52.11 19.85 28.54
N THR A 545 -51.62 18.64 28.79
CA THR A 545 -52.02 17.82 29.96
C THR A 545 -51.59 18.46 31.28
N HIS A 546 -50.40 19.06 31.35
CA HIS A 546 -49.92 19.75 32.54
C HIS A 546 -50.69 21.05 32.85
N LEU A 547 -51.16 21.78 31.83
CA LEU A 547 -52.06 22.92 32.01
C LEU A 547 -53.47 22.49 32.44
N THR A 548 -53.94 21.33 31.97
CA THR A 548 -55.26 20.79 32.32
C THR A 548 -55.26 20.21 33.74
N SER A 549 -54.15 19.64 34.21
CA SER A 549 -54.01 19.16 35.60
C SER A 549 -53.81 20.28 36.62
N GLN A 550 -53.31 21.44 36.21
CA GLN A 550 -53.24 22.65 37.05
C GLN A 550 -54.55 23.45 37.09
N ALA A 551 -55.44 23.26 36.10
CA ALA A 551 -56.72 23.93 36.01
C ALA A 551 -57.88 23.18 36.72
N ASN A 552 -57.71 21.88 37.00
CA ASN A 552 -58.59 21.07 37.85
C ASN A 552 -58.08 21.02 39.30
#